data_AF-A0A4Q3VWA0-F1
#
_entry.id   AF-A0A4Q3VWA0-F1
#
_cell.length_a   1.000
_cell.length_b   1.000
_cell.length_c   1.000
_cell.angle_alpha   90.00
_cell.angle_beta   90.00
_cell.angle_gamma   90.00
#
_symmetry.space_group_name_H-M   'P 1'
#
loop_
_entity.id
_entity.type
_entity.pdbx_description
1 polymer ?
#
loop_
_entity_poly.entity_id
_entity_poly.type
_entity_poly.pdbx_seq_one_letter_code
_entity_poly.pdbx_strand_id
1 'polypeptide(L)'
;MNTTILEGSMRLQNEMKEWMNHLHQHPELALQETETAKFIAEKVKSFGFDVAERIGKTGIVASMTLGDSKKSIGLRADFDALPIQEVNTLKYKSTVDGKSHLCGHDGHTT
;
A
#
# COMPACT_ATOMS: atom_id res chain seq x y z
N MET A 1 9.97 0.99 28.14
CA MET A 1 9.10 0.82 26.95
C MET A 1 9.68 -0.31 26.13
N ASN A 2 8.86 -1.25 25.68
CA ASN A 2 9.29 -2.30 24.77
C ASN A 2 9.49 -1.68 23.38
N THR A 3 10.74 -1.66 22.88
CA THR A 3 11.13 -1.03 21.60
C THR A 3 11.07 -1.98 20.41
N THR A 4 10.76 -3.27 20.62
CA THR A 4 10.85 -4.30 19.58
C THR A 4 10.05 -3.97 18.32
N ILE A 5 8.86 -3.36 18.45
CA ILE A 5 8.06 -2.94 17.31
C ILE A 5 8.70 -1.77 16.57
N LEU A 6 9.19 -0.75 17.29
CA LEU A 6 9.86 0.40 16.68
C LEU A 6 11.13 -0.02 15.92
N GLU A 7 11.95 -0.86 16.53
CA GLU A 7 13.15 -1.42 15.90
C GLU A 7 12.80 -2.31 14.69
N GLY A 8 11.72 -3.09 14.80
CA GLY A 8 11.17 -3.88 13.71
C GLY A 8 10.77 -3.03 12.51
N SER A 9 9.99 -1.97 12.74
CA SER A 9 9.57 -1.04 11.69
C SER A 9 10.75 -0.31 11.06
N MET A 10 11.76 0.11 11.85
CA MET A 10 12.96 0.77 11.32
C MET A 10 13.73 -0.11 10.34
N ARG A 11 13.75 -1.44 10.54
CA ARG A 11 14.42 -2.37 9.61
C ARG A 11 13.74 -2.42 8.24
N LEU A 12 12.42 -2.17 8.18
CA LEU A 12 11.66 -2.16 6.94
C LEU A 12 11.72 -0.83 6.18
N GLN A 13 12.33 0.21 6.75
CA GLN A 13 12.27 1.58 6.20
C GLN A 13 12.77 1.68 4.75
N ASN A 14 13.79 0.90 4.38
CA ASN A 14 14.29 0.90 3.01
C ASN A 14 13.32 0.21 2.06
N GLU A 15 12.75 -0.94 2.45
CA GLU A 15 11.73 -1.64 1.65
C GLU A 15 10.48 -0.78 1.49
N MET A 16 10.01 -0.11 2.55
CA MET A 16 8.88 0.81 2.51
C MET A 16 9.10 1.97 1.51
N LYS A 17 10.33 2.51 1.42
CA LYS A 17 10.67 3.52 0.41
C LYS A 17 10.62 2.95 -1.01
N GLU A 18 11.05 1.72 -1.20
CA GLU A 18 10.98 1.05 -2.51
C GLU A 18 9.53 0.80 -2.92
N TRP A 19 8.68 0.36 -1.99
CA TRP A 19 7.25 0.19 -2.22
C TRP A 19 6.58 1.53 -2.54
N MET A 20 6.91 2.59 -1.78
CA MET A 20 6.34 3.92 -2.01
C MET A 20 6.74 4.43 -3.39
N ASN A 21 8.03 4.36 -3.74
CA ASN A 21 8.51 4.76 -5.06
C ASN A 21 7.81 3.96 -6.17
N HIS A 22 7.65 2.64 -5.99
CA HIS A 22 6.95 1.80 -6.96
C HIS A 22 5.50 2.28 -7.15
N LEU A 23 4.74 2.47 -6.06
CA LEU A 23 3.35 2.92 -6.13
C LEU A 23 3.23 4.34 -6.71
N HIS A 24 4.08 5.27 -6.28
CA HIS A 24 4.09 6.65 -6.78
C HIS A 24 4.35 6.73 -8.29
N GLN A 25 5.22 5.85 -8.80
CA GLN A 25 5.56 5.78 -10.23
C GLN A 25 4.45 5.18 -11.09
N HIS A 26 3.55 4.38 -10.52
CA HIS A 26 2.50 3.63 -11.24
C HIS A 26 1.08 3.92 -10.70
N PRO A 27 0.65 5.19 -10.67
CA PRO A 27 -0.65 5.56 -10.12
C PRO A 27 -1.81 5.04 -10.98
N GLU A 28 -2.83 4.50 -10.31
CA GLU A 28 -4.08 4.07 -10.93
C GLU A 28 -5.29 4.77 -10.30
N LEU A 29 -6.32 5.04 -11.11
CA LEU A 29 -7.49 5.80 -10.67
C LEU A 29 -8.45 4.93 -9.86
N ALA A 30 -9.28 5.61 -9.06
CA ALA A 30 -10.39 5.02 -8.33
C ALA A 30 -11.14 3.93 -9.14
N LEU A 31 -11.23 2.73 -8.55
CA LEU A 31 -11.87 1.52 -9.09
C LEU A 31 -11.23 0.92 -10.36
N GLN A 32 -10.01 1.33 -10.69
CA GLN A 32 -9.23 0.84 -11.84
C GLN A 32 -7.82 0.37 -11.43
N GLU A 33 -7.54 0.28 -10.13
CA GLU A 33 -6.24 0.01 -9.51
C GLU A 33 -5.85 -1.48 -9.57
N THR A 34 -5.78 -2.03 -10.76
CA THR A 34 -5.61 -3.48 -10.95
C THR A 34 -4.20 -3.91 -10.59
N GLU A 35 -3.18 -3.18 -11.05
CA GLU A 35 -1.78 -3.54 -10.80
C GLU A 35 -1.35 -3.17 -9.38
N THR A 36 -1.84 -2.04 -8.86
CA THR A 36 -1.65 -1.59 -7.47
C THR A 36 -2.25 -2.59 -6.50
N ALA A 37 -3.50 -3.01 -6.71
CA ALA A 37 -4.13 -4.02 -5.86
C ALA A 37 -3.36 -5.35 -5.90
N LYS A 38 -2.91 -5.77 -7.09
CA LYS A 38 -2.11 -6.99 -7.23
C LYS A 38 -0.79 -6.89 -6.47
N PHE A 39 -0.06 -5.78 -6.60
CA PHE A 39 1.19 -5.53 -5.88
C PHE A 39 0.99 -5.64 -4.35
N ILE A 40 -0.04 -4.96 -3.83
CA ILE A 40 -0.36 -4.98 -2.39
C ILE A 40 -0.70 -6.40 -1.94
N ALA A 41 -1.57 -7.10 -2.67
CA ALA A 41 -1.98 -8.45 -2.32
C ALA A 41 -0.79 -9.43 -2.29
N GLU A 42 0.11 -9.36 -3.27
CA GLU A 42 1.33 -10.18 -3.32
C GLU A 42 2.28 -9.88 -2.15
N LYS A 43 2.48 -8.61 -1.80
CA LYS A 43 3.28 -8.22 -0.63
C LYS A 43 2.68 -8.72 0.67
N VAL A 44 1.40 -8.46 0.91
CA VAL A 44 0.74 -8.82 2.17
C VAL A 44 0.64 -10.34 2.34
N LYS A 45 0.40 -11.10 1.25
CA LYS A 45 0.53 -12.57 1.26
C LYS A 45 1.93 -13.02 1.64
N SER A 46 2.98 -12.37 1.11
CA SER A 46 4.37 -12.73 1.43
C SER A 46 4.73 -12.53 2.92
N PHE A 47 3.96 -11.70 3.64
CA PHE A 47 4.10 -11.52 5.09
C PHE A 47 3.34 -12.57 5.91
N GLY A 48 2.61 -13.49 5.27
CA GLY A 48 1.90 -14.59 5.91
C GLY A 48 0.44 -14.29 6.29
N PHE A 49 -0.16 -13.25 5.73
CA PHE A 49 -1.59 -12.97 5.92
C PHE A 49 -2.46 -13.82 5.01
N ASP A 50 -3.67 -14.16 5.47
CA ASP A 50 -4.77 -14.61 4.63
C ASP A 50 -5.35 -13.41 3.90
N VAL A 51 -5.33 -13.43 2.57
CA VAL A 51 -5.72 -12.28 1.74
C VAL A 51 -6.93 -12.62 0.87
N ALA A 52 -8.00 -11.85 1.06
CA ALA A 52 -9.16 -11.81 0.18
C ALA A 52 -9.02 -10.62 -0.79
N GLU A 53 -9.06 -10.92 -2.09
CA GLU A 53 -8.92 -9.94 -3.17
C GLU A 53 -10.26 -9.71 -3.88
N ARG A 54 -10.30 -8.65 -4.70
CA ARG A 54 -11.44 -8.28 -5.56
C ARG A 54 -12.72 -7.95 -4.79
N ILE A 55 -12.59 -7.49 -3.55
CA ILE A 55 -13.72 -7.00 -2.77
C ILE A 55 -14.11 -5.64 -3.32
N GLY A 56 -15.29 -5.55 -3.94
CA GLY A 56 -15.71 -4.30 -4.59
C GLY A 56 -14.80 -3.89 -5.76
N LYS A 57 -14.37 -4.87 -6.57
CA LYS A 57 -13.45 -4.77 -7.74
C LYS A 57 -11.97 -4.86 -7.41
N THR A 58 -11.40 -3.85 -6.73
CA THR A 58 -9.95 -3.75 -6.47
C THR A 58 -9.60 -3.85 -4.99
N GLY A 59 -10.60 -3.81 -4.10
CA GLY A 59 -10.38 -3.87 -2.66
C GLY A 59 -9.76 -5.18 -2.19
N ILE A 60 -8.95 -5.04 -1.14
CA ILE A 60 -8.21 -6.13 -0.49
C ILE A 60 -8.54 -6.09 1.00
N VAL A 61 -8.80 -7.26 1.58
CA VAL A 61 -8.87 -7.44 3.02
C VAL A 61 -7.89 -8.54 3.40
N ALA A 62 -6.95 -8.22 4.28
CA ALA A 62 -5.96 -9.14 4.81
C ALA A 62 -6.20 -9.37 6.30
N SER A 63 -6.11 -10.63 6.73
CA SER A 63 -6.32 -11.01 8.13
C SER A 63 -5.26 -12.00 8.59
N MET A 64 -4.94 -11.93 9.88
CA MET A 64 -4.10 -12.90 10.58
C MET A 64 -4.65 -13.06 11.99
N THR A 65 -4.65 -14.29 12.49
CA THR A 65 -5.01 -14.58 13.88
C THR A 65 -3.77 -15.07 14.62
N LEU A 66 -3.40 -14.38 15.70
CA LEU A 66 -2.33 -14.78 16.60
C LEU A 66 -2.91 -14.96 18.01
N GLY A 67 -2.80 -16.18 18.56
CA GLY A 67 -3.42 -16.56 19.83
C GLY A 67 -4.90 -16.94 19.71
N ASP A 68 -5.62 -16.97 20.83
CA ASP A 68 -6.99 -17.48 20.98
C ASP A 68 -8.01 -16.41 21.43
N SER A 69 -7.58 -15.14 21.47
CA SER A 69 -8.43 -14.01 21.83
C SER A 69 -9.55 -13.78 20.81
N LYS A 70 -10.74 -13.41 21.29
CA LYS A 70 -11.89 -13.01 20.45
C LYS A 70 -11.88 -11.54 20.04
N LYS A 71 -10.88 -10.75 20.45
CA LYS A 71 -10.76 -9.33 20.11
C LYS A 71 -10.12 -9.16 18.73
N SER A 72 -10.49 -8.09 18.02
CA SER A 72 -9.95 -7.76 16.70
C SER A 72 -9.63 -6.28 16.59
N ILE A 73 -8.63 -5.93 15.79
CA ILE A 73 -8.27 -4.56 15.43
C ILE A 73 -8.25 -4.47 13.91
N GLY A 74 -8.92 -3.47 13.36
CA GLY A 74 -8.90 -3.15 11.93
C GLY A 74 -8.01 -1.95 11.65
N LEU A 75 -7.18 -2.05 10.62
CA LEU A 75 -6.38 -0.95 10.07
C LEU A 75 -6.79 -0.75 8.61
N ARG A 76 -6.76 0.50 8.12
CA ARG A 76 -7.18 0.83 6.75
C ARG A 76 -6.21 1.82 6.12
N ALA A 77 -5.82 1.52 4.88
CA ALA A 77 -5.12 2.41 3.97
C ALA A 77 -5.85 2.39 2.61
N ASP A 78 -6.01 3.56 1.99
CA ASP A 78 -6.39 3.72 0.59
C ASP A 78 -5.15 3.68 -0.32
N PHE A 79 -5.37 3.40 -1.61
CA PHE A 79 -4.31 3.24 -2.60
C PHE A 79 -4.66 3.82 -3.98
N ASP A 80 -5.77 4.55 -4.14
CA ASP A 80 -6.13 5.18 -5.41
C ASP A 80 -5.36 6.48 -5.66
N ALA A 81 -5.16 6.81 -6.93
CA ALA A 81 -4.52 8.04 -7.38
C ALA A 81 -5.53 9.04 -7.96
N LEU A 82 -5.03 10.22 -8.32
CA LEU A 82 -5.83 11.32 -8.88
C LEU A 82 -5.54 11.53 -10.38
N PRO A 83 -6.52 12.00 -11.18
CA PRO A 83 -6.33 12.37 -12.58
C PRO A 83 -5.68 13.76 -12.70
N ILE A 84 -4.49 13.91 -12.12
CA ILE A 84 -3.72 15.15 -12.09
C ILE A 84 -2.33 14.87 -12.64
N GLN A 85 -1.85 15.73 -13.54
CA GLN A 85 -0.49 15.67 -14.04
C GLN A 85 0.51 16.06 -12.94
N GLU A 86 1.47 15.17 -12.67
CA GLU A 86 2.57 15.50 -11.79
C GLU A 86 3.58 16.41 -12.51
N VAL A 87 3.93 17.54 -11.89
CA VAL A 87 4.81 18.58 -12.49
C VAL A 87 6.14 18.75 -11.78
N ASN A 88 6.41 17.96 -10.74
CA ASN A 88 7.71 17.99 -10.05
C ASN A 88 8.79 17.24 -10.87
N THR A 89 9.99 17.19 -10.29
CA THR A 89 11.20 16.56 -10.85
C THR A 89 11.77 15.48 -9.92
N LEU A 90 10.92 14.86 -9.08
CA LEU A 90 11.35 13.81 -8.16
C LEU A 90 11.79 12.57 -8.94
N LYS A 91 12.77 11.83 -8.41
CA LYS A 91 13.29 10.61 -9.06
C LYS A 91 12.23 9.51 -9.20
N TYR A 92 11.25 9.51 -8.32
CA TYR A 92 10.14 8.56 -8.26
C TYR A 92 8.81 9.16 -8.75
N LYS A 93 8.86 10.29 -9.47
CA LYS A 93 7.69 10.89 -10.11
C LYS A 93 6.90 9.84 -10.90
N SER A 94 5.58 9.96 -10.92
CA SER A 94 4.67 9.22 -11.80
C SER A 94 5.21 9.13 -13.23
N THR A 95 5.18 7.91 -13.75
CA THR A 95 5.52 7.59 -15.14
C THR A 95 4.27 7.54 -16.03
N VAL A 96 3.08 7.74 -15.44
CA VAL A 96 1.79 7.64 -16.12
C VAL A 96 1.24 9.05 -16.36
N ASP A 97 1.10 9.43 -17.62
CA ASP A 97 0.62 10.76 -18.02
C ASP A 97 -0.78 11.05 -17.45
N GLY A 98 -0.96 12.26 -16.92
CA GLY A 98 -2.21 12.73 -16.34
C GLY A 98 -2.63 12.07 -15.03
N LYS A 99 -1.80 11.21 -14.41
CA LYS A 99 -2.12 10.51 -13.15
C LYS A 99 -1.02 10.66 -12.12
N SER A 100 -1.40 10.83 -10.85
CA SER A 100 -0.43 10.96 -9.76
C SER A 100 -1.02 10.73 -8.37
N HIS A 101 -0.18 10.27 -7.44
CA HIS A 101 -0.51 10.19 -6.02
C HIS A 101 -0.22 11.53 -5.32
N LEU A 102 -1.17 12.47 -5.38
CA LEU A 102 -1.04 13.79 -4.73
C LEU A 102 -1.81 13.91 -3.41
N CYS A 103 -2.41 12.81 -2.94
CA CYS A 103 -3.05 12.71 -1.62
C CYS A 103 -2.28 11.79 -0.65
N GLY A 104 -1.17 11.19 -1.09
CA GLY A 104 -0.30 10.35 -0.25
C GLY A 104 -0.80 8.93 -0.01
N HIS A 105 -1.74 8.42 -0.82
CA HIS A 105 -2.28 7.06 -0.67
C HIS A 105 -1.21 5.96 -0.91
N ASP A 106 -0.23 6.25 -1.77
CA ASP A 106 1.00 5.48 -1.90
C ASP A 106 1.77 5.39 -0.57
N GLY A 107 1.86 6.50 0.18
CA GLY A 107 2.48 6.53 1.51
C GLY A 107 1.65 5.88 2.61
N HIS A 108 0.30 5.90 2.52
CA HIS A 108 -0.56 5.14 3.43
C HIS A 108 -0.38 3.62 3.28
N THR A 109 -0.04 3.18 2.07
CA THR A 109 0.05 1.76 1.69
C THR A 109 1.40 1.12 2.04
N THR A 110 2.38 1.91 2.48
CA THR A 110 3.76 1.47 2.76
C THR A 110 4.06 1.38 4.25
#